data_AF-A0A967XH49-F1
#
_entry.id   AF-A0A967XH49-F1
#
_cell.length_a   1.000
_cell.length_b   1.000
_cell.length_c   1.000
_cell.angle_alpha   90.00
_cell.angle_beta   90.00
_cell.angle_gamma   90.00
#
_symmetry.space_group_name_H-M   'P 1'
#
loop_
_entity.id
_entity.type
_entity.pdbx_description
1 polymer ?
#
loop_
_entity_poly.entity_id
_entity_poly.type
_entity_poly.pdbx_seq_one_letter_code
_entity_poly.pdbx_strand_id
1 'polypeptide(L)'
;GDPAFGTSAAFVDYDGDGWLDLAIANYVRWSRGDELHCPGLGGGADYCPPNNYQAPAPDTLYRNRGDGTFADVSAAAGIHRAFGNGLGVV
;
A
#
# COMPACT_ATOMS: atom_id res chain seq x y z
N GLY A 1 9.07 8.76 4.64
CA GLY A 1 8.57 7.98 3.50
C GLY A 1 7.80 6.79 4.04
N ASP A 2 6.93 6.20 3.23
CA ASP A 2 6.17 5.00 3.61
C ASP A 2 7.12 3.78 3.68
N PRO A 3 7.21 3.05 4.82
CA PRO A 3 8.04 1.86 4.94
C PRO A 3 7.37 0.58 4.40
N ALA A 4 6.10 0.64 3.98
CA ALA A 4 5.36 -0.52 3.49
C ALA A 4 5.76 -0.92 2.05
N PHE A 5 5.23 -2.07 1.61
CA PHE A 5 5.39 -2.53 0.24
C PHE A 5 4.43 -1.81 -0.71
N GLY A 6 4.81 -0.59 -1.11
CA GLY A 6 4.05 0.22 -2.05
C GLY A 6 4.14 -0.29 -3.49
N THR A 7 3.00 -0.38 -4.16
CA THR A 7 2.87 -0.84 -5.57
C THR A 7 2.45 0.27 -6.52
N SER A 8 1.81 1.32 -6.00
CA SER A 8 1.36 2.47 -6.77
C SER A 8 1.25 3.71 -5.88
N ALA A 9 1.39 4.88 -6.49
CA ALA A 9 1.19 6.15 -5.81
C ALA A 9 0.60 7.18 -6.78
N ALA A 10 -0.23 8.08 -6.25
CA ALA A 10 -0.80 9.19 -7.01
C ALA A 10 -0.86 10.45 -6.14
N PHE A 11 -0.76 11.60 -6.81
CA PHE A 11 -1.07 12.89 -6.21
C PHE A 11 -2.53 13.25 -6.44
N VAL A 12 -3.23 13.65 -5.38
CA VAL A 12 -4.66 14.00 -5.40
C VAL A 12 -4.91 15.11 -4.39
N ASP A 13 -5.79 16.06 -4.69
CA ASP A 13 -6.28 17.03 -3.69
C ASP A 13 -7.54 16.42 -3.04
N TYR A 14 -7.36 15.70 -1.92
CA TYR A 14 -8.47 14.89 -1.38
C TYR A 14 -9.45 15.71 -0.52
N ASP A 15 -9.00 16.84 0.03
CA ASP A 15 -9.80 17.69 0.91
C ASP A 15 -10.15 19.06 0.30
N GLY A 16 -9.64 19.39 -0.88
CA GLY A 16 -9.97 20.59 -1.64
C GLY A 16 -9.25 21.84 -1.15
N ASP A 17 -8.14 21.71 -0.42
CA ASP A 17 -7.36 22.84 0.07
C ASP A 17 -6.39 23.43 -0.97
N GLY A 18 -6.31 22.81 -2.15
CA GLY A 18 -5.49 23.25 -3.27
C GLY A 18 -4.05 22.79 -3.20
N TRP A 19 -3.69 21.96 -2.21
CA TRP A 19 -2.40 21.29 -2.13
C TRP A 19 -2.55 19.81 -2.49
N LEU A 20 -1.66 19.31 -3.37
CA LEU A 20 -1.68 17.90 -3.73
C LEU A 20 -1.19 17.04 -2.57
N ASP A 21 -2.04 16.13 -2.13
CA ASP A 21 -1.80 15.06 -1.17
C ASP A 21 -1.27 13.81 -1.87
N LEU A 22 -0.64 12.92 -1.10
CA LEU A 22 -0.02 11.70 -1.63
C LEU A 22 -0.77 10.46 -1.13
N ALA A 23 -1.39 9.73 -2.05
CA ALA A 23 -1.97 8.42 -1.81
C ALA A 23 -1.01 7.31 -2.29
N ILE A 24 -0.86 6.26 -1.49
CA ILE A 24 0.01 5.12 -1.78
C ILE A 24 -0.80 3.83 -1.59
N ALA A 25 -0.87 3.01 -2.64
CA ALA A 25 -1.42 1.66 -2.56
C ALA A 25 -0.34 0.70 -2.04
N ASN A 26 -0.67 -0.07 -1.01
CA ASN A 26 0.21 -1.05 -0.38
C ASN A 26 -0.32 -2.46 -0.62
N TYR A 27 0.60 -3.39 -0.85
CA TYR A 27 0.24 -4.75 -1.26
C TYR A 27 0.07 -5.71 -0.08
N VAL A 28 1.14 -6.42 0.29
CA VAL A 28 1.16 -7.35 1.42
C VAL A 28 2.25 -6.95 2.40
N ARG A 29 2.03 -7.23 3.69
CA ARG A 29 3.11 -7.21 4.68
C ARG A 29 4.01 -8.41 4.42
N TRP A 30 5.17 -8.14 3.82
CA TRP A 30 6.11 -9.16 3.38
C TRP A 30 7.55 -8.73 3.64
N SER A 31 8.38 -9.69 3.98
CA SER A 31 9.83 -9.60 3.95
C SER A 31 10.41 -10.87 3.32
N ARG A 32 11.70 -10.87 2.95
CA ARG A 32 12.34 -12.08 2.42
C ARG A 32 12.27 -13.28 3.36
N GLY A 33 12.16 -13.06 4.67
CA GLY A 33 12.04 -14.12 5.66
C GLY A 33 10.63 -14.73 5.73
N ASP A 34 9.63 -14.02 5.20
CA ASP A 34 8.23 -14.44 5.16
C ASP A 34 7.86 -15.11 3.82
N GLU A 35 8.81 -15.24 2.90
CA GLU A 35 8.59 -15.85 1.58
C GLU A 35 8.09 -17.28 1.74
N LEU A 36 6.93 -17.54 1.17
CA LEU A 36 6.32 -18.85 1.17
C LEU A 36 6.87 -19.67 -0.01
N HIS A 37 7.06 -20.97 0.20
CA HIS A 37 7.37 -21.86 -0.91
C HIS A 37 6.07 -22.24 -1.63
N CYS A 38 5.92 -21.77 -2.87
CA CYS A 38 4.85 -22.21 -3.76
C CYS A 38 5.43 -23.03 -4.92
N PRO A 39 5.07 -24.33 -5.05
CA PRO A 39 5.50 -25.13 -6.18
C PRO A 39 4.68 -24.78 -7.42
N GLY A 40 5.37 -24.54 -8.53
CA GLY A 40 4.76 -24.39 -9.85
C GLY A 40 4.28 -25.73 -10.41
N LEU A 41 3.47 -25.66 -11.45
CA LEU A 41 2.85 -26.84 -12.09
C LEU A 41 3.86 -27.89 -12.60
N GLY A 42 5.11 -27.50 -12.84
CA GLY A 42 6.22 -28.37 -13.25
C GLY A 42 7.13 -28.86 -12.13
N GLY A 43 6.78 -28.63 -10.85
CA GLY A 43 7.58 -29.03 -9.68
C GLY A 43 8.77 -28.11 -9.35
N GLY A 44 8.96 -27.02 -10.09
CA GLY A 44 9.90 -25.93 -9.76
C GLY A 44 9.28 -24.92 -8.78
N ALA A 45 10.06 -23.95 -8.31
CA ALA A 45 9.54 -22.84 -7.52
C ALA A 45 8.73 -21.87 -8.41
N ASP A 46 7.65 -21.33 -7.86
CA ASP A 46 6.80 -20.30 -8.44
C ASP A 46 6.48 -19.23 -7.40
N TYR A 47 5.91 -18.09 -7.81
CA TYR A 47 5.48 -17.06 -6.88
C TYR A 47 4.17 -17.46 -6.18
N CYS A 48 4.05 -17.11 -4.91
CA CYS A 48 2.81 -17.33 -4.19
C CYS A 48 1.75 -16.27 -4.55
N PRO A 49 0.48 -16.67 -4.81
CA PRO A 49 -0.63 -15.74 -4.86
C PRO A 49 -0.67 -14.90 -3.56
N PRO A 50 -0.97 -13.59 -3.64
CA PRO A 50 -0.86 -12.71 -2.47
C PRO A 50 -1.78 -13.09 -1.31
N ASN A 51 -2.93 -13.71 -1.60
CA ASN A 51 -3.84 -14.20 -0.58
C ASN A 51 -3.25 -15.33 0.28
N ASN A 52 -2.19 -16.00 -0.18
CA ASN A 52 -1.52 -17.05 0.60
C ASN A 52 -0.80 -16.47 1.83
N TYR A 53 -0.34 -15.22 1.76
CA TYR A 53 0.36 -14.57 2.87
C TYR A 53 -0.58 -14.17 4.02
N GLN A 54 -1.89 -14.07 3.77
CA GLN A 54 -2.91 -13.67 4.75
C GLN A 54 -2.55 -12.39 5.54
N ALA A 55 -1.77 -11.52 4.92
CA ALA A 55 -1.19 -10.35 5.56
C ALA A 55 -1.39 -9.09 4.68
N PRO A 56 -2.65 -8.68 4.41
CA PRO A 56 -2.91 -7.46 3.63
C PRO A 56 -2.28 -6.25 4.33
N ALA A 57 -1.71 -5.34 3.53
CA ALA A 57 -1.23 -4.06 4.02
C ALA A 57 -2.30 -2.98 3.81
N PRO A 58 -2.51 -2.06 4.77
CA PRO A 58 -3.37 -0.91 4.54
C PRO A 58 -2.68 0.10 3.61
N ASP A 59 -3.47 0.75 2.76
CA ASP A 59 -3.02 1.88 1.95
C ASP A 59 -2.72 3.09 2.85
N THR A 60 -1.89 4.00 2.35
CA THR A 60 -1.46 5.20 3.08
C THR A 60 -1.96 6.46 2.37
N LEU A 61 -2.47 7.42 3.15
CA LEU A 61 -2.79 8.77 2.68
C LEU A 61 -2.02 9.80 3.51
N TYR A 62 -1.22 10.59 2.80
CA TYR A 62 -0.44 11.68 3.35
C TYR A 62 -1.04 13.03 2.92
N ARG A 63 -1.54 13.80 3.89
CA ARG A 63 -1.99 15.17 3.65
C ARG A 63 -0.80 16.12 3.54
N ASN A 64 -0.77 16.96 2.53
CA ASN A 64 0.22 18.03 2.37
C ASN A 64 -0.09 19.18 3.35
N ARG A 65 0.93 19.68 4.06
CA ARG A 65 0.76 20.81 5.00
C ARG A 65 1.09 22.18 4.40
N GLY A 66 1.47 22.24 3.13
CA GLY A 66 1.84 23.47 2.43
C GLY A 66 3.19 24.05 2.82
N ASP A 67 3.91 23.42 3.75
CA ASP A 67 5.23 23.82 4.23
C ASP A 67 6.36 22.88 3.75
N GLY A 68 6.06 22.03 2.76
CA GLY A 68 6.96 21.00 2.27
C GLY A 68 6.96 19.72 3.10
N THR A 69 6.10 19.62 4.12
CA THR A 69 5.90 18.40 4.92
C THR A 69 4.56 17.74 4.65
N PHE A 70 4.47 16.47 5.04
CA PHE A 70 3.26 15.67 4.94
C PHE A 70 2.83 15.13 6.31
N ALA A 71 1.53 14.93 6.50
CA ALA A 71 0.92 14.30 7.66
C ALA A 71 0.29 12.96 7.26
N ASP A 72 0.59 11.88 7.97
CA ASP A 72 -0.17 10.65 7.82
C ASP A 72 -1.59 10.87 8.37
N VAL A 73 -2.58 10.83 7.48
CA VAL A 73 -4.00 10.98 7.81
C VAL A 73 -4.79 9.70 7.52
N SER A 74 -4.12 8.59 7.22
CA SER A 74 -4.73 7.34 6.73
C SER A 74 -5.83 6.82 7.66
N ALA A 75 -5.60 6.84 8.97
CA ALA A 75 -6.60 6.44 9.95
C ALA A 75 -7.78 7.43 10.06
N ALA A 76 -7.48 8.74 10.05
CA ALA A 76 -8.47 9.80 10.19
C ALA A 76 -9.38 9.92 8.96
N ALA A 77 -8.81 9.72 7.76
CA ALA A 77 -9.51 9.68 6.48
C ALA A 77 -10.27 8.35 6.26
N GLY A 78 -10.10 7.37 7.16
CA GLY A 78 -10.78 6.07 7.08
C GLY A 78 -10.20 5.08 6.08
N ILE A 79 -9.05 5.39 5.46
CA ILE A 79 -8.36 4.52 4.49
C ILE A 79 -8.06 3.15 5.10
N HIS A 80 -7.63 3.12 6.37
CA HIS A 80 -7.35 1.87 7.09
C HIS A 80 -8.56 0.94 7.29
N ARG A 81 -9.79 1.40 7.02
CA ARG A 81 -11.00 0.56 7.13
C ARG A 81 -11.13 -0.41 5.95
N ALA A 82 -10.57 -0.06 4.81
CA ALA A 82 -10.39 -0.97 3.69
C ALA A 82 -8.99 -1.57 3.76
N PHE A 83 -8.88 -2.88 3.58
CA PHE A 83 -7.61 -3.57 3.53
C PHE A 83 -7.68 -4.67 2.48
N GLY A 84 -6.57 -4.88 1.79
CA GLY A 84 -6.46 -5.83 0.69
C GLY A 84 -5.06 -5.80 0.13
N ASN A 85 -4.88 -6.46 -1.01
CA ASN A 85 -3.61 -6.46 -1.72
C ASN A 85 -3.66 -5.34 -2.78
N GLY A 86 -3.39 -4.11 -2.37
CA GLY A 86 -3.46 -2.93 -3.23
C GLY A 86 -2.47 -3.03 -4.40
N LEU A 87 -2.98 -2.89 -5.63
CA LEU A 87 -2.17 -2.95 -6.86
C LEU A 87 -2.02 -1.60 -7.55
N GLY A 88 -2.97 -0.69 -7.34
CA GLY A 88 -3.06 0.54 -8.11
C GLY A 88 -3.94 1.59 -7.44
N VAL A 89 -3.55 2.85 -7.62
CA VAL A 89 -4.43 4.02 -7.44
C VAL A 89 -4.85 4.48 -8.84
N VAL A 90 -6.15 4.80 -9.04
CA VAL A 90 -6.73 5.20 -10.34
C VAL A 90 -7.62 6.42 -10.15
#